data_AF-A0A7C3N008-F1
#
_entry.id   AF-A0A7C3N008-F1
#
_cell.length_a   1.000
_cell.length_b   1.000
_cell.length_c   1.000
_cell.angle_alpha   90.00
_cell.angle_beta   90.00
_cell.angle_gamma   90.00
#
_symmetry.space_group_name_H-M   'P 1'
#
loop_
_entity.id
_entity.type
_entity.pdbx_description
1 polymer ?
#
loop_
_entity_poly.entity_id
_entity_poly.type
_entity_poly.pdbx_seq_one_letter_code
_entity_poly.pdbx_strand_id
1 'polypeptide(L)'
;MAKIEIPFETAEESGVHLDLDLPERNLVASFIPKEPPPIPDVGGAAVYAIEHPLQGKPLSALVRRGDKVVIVTENQFRAAPAKEILPPVVDLIQEAGGEVSIVIGNGKVPPLTPQEIEHKLGPEILAKGIAVECNDVSQPDRYTFLGTTTRGVPLFVHKSVVQADVKITLSTTQATLWGYGGSGMIIPAVSG
;
A
#
# COMPACT_ATOMS: atom_id res chain seq x y z
N MET A 1 -24.20 15.19 31.25
CA MET A 1 -22.94 14.41 31.29
C MET A 1 -22.63 14.10 29.84
N ALA A 2 -21.44 14.46 29.36
CA ALA A 2 -21.02 14.07 28.03
C ALA A 2 -20.52 12.63 28.08
N LYS A 3 -20.95 11.83 27.09
CA LYS A 3 -20.49 10.47 26.84
C LYS A 3 -19.63 10.47 25.60
N ILE A 4 -18.41 9.94 25.71
CA ILE A 4 -17.48 9.82 24.60
C ILE A 4 -17.01 8.37 24.53
N GLU A 5 -17.13 7.78 23.35
CA GLU A 5 -16.58 6.45 23.06
C GLU A 5 -15.15 6.63 22.55
N ILE A 6 -14.17 6.08 23.28
CA ILE A 6 -12.75 6.16 22.93
C ILE A 6 -12.35 4.84 22.27
N PRO A 7 -11.89 4.83 21.00
CA PRO A 7 -11.39 3.61 20.36
C PRO A 7 -10.31 2.94 21.21
N PHE A 8 -10.47 1.64 21.44
CA PHE A 8 -9.56 0.81 22.23
C PHE A 8 -9.41 -0.56 21.58
N GLU A 9 -8.90 -0.52 20.35
CA GLU A 9 -8.83 -1.67 19.44
C GLU A 9 -7.47 -2.37 19.49
N THR A 10 -7.46 -3.63 19.06
CA THR A 10 -6.24 -4.34 18.67
C THR A 10 -6.28 -4.66 17.18
N ALA A 11 -5.23 -5.29 16.64
CA ALA A 11 -5.26 -5.75 15.24
C ALA A 11 -6.33 -6.84 15.01
N GLU A 12 -6.67 -7.58 16.06
CA GLU A 12 -7.61 -8.70 16.05
C GLU A 12 -9.03 -8.31 16.44
N GLU A 13 -9.19 -7.22 17.21
CA GLU A 13 -10.47 -6.77 17.76
C GLU A 13 -10.78 -5.33 17.34
N SER A 14 -11.72 -5.18 16.40
CA SER A 14 -12.20 -3.87 15.89
C SER A 14 -13.60 -3.55 16.42
N GLY A 15 -13.95 -2.27 16.47
CA GLY A 15 -15.21 -1.77 17.03
C GLY A 15 -15.26 -1.80 18.56
N VAL A 16 -14.11 -1.92 19.23
CA VAL A 16 -14.00 -1.91 20.69
C VAL A 16 -13.76 -0.49 21.17
N HIS A 17 -14.56 -0.06 22.16
CA HIS A 17 -14.49 1.27 22.73
C HIS A 17 -14.48 1.24 24.26
N LEU A 18 -13.85 2.25 24.85
CA LEU A 18 -13.98 2.59 26.26
C LEU A 18 -14.93 3.78 26.42
N ASP A 19 -15.93 3.62 27.27
CA ASP A 19 -16.87 4.69 27.60
C ASP A 19 -16.23 5.68 28.58
N LEU A 20 -16.22 6.96 28.20
CA LEU A 20 -15.80 8.06 29.05
C LEU A 20 -16.99 8.96 29.38
N ASP A 21 -17.37 8.95 30.67
CA ASP A 21 -18.36 9.85 31.25
C ASP A 21 -17.68 11.08 31.87
N LEU A 22 -18.01 12.29 31.40
CA LEU A 22 -17.46 13.53 31.96
C LEU A 22 -18.52 14.63 32.13
N PRO A 23 -18.38 15.53 33.14
CA PRO A 23 -19.22 16.71 33.24
C PRO A 23 -19.08 17.59 31.98
N GLU A 24 -20.19 18.02 31.38
CA GLU A 24 -20.18 18.82 30.14
C GLU A 24 -19.36 20.11 30.27
N ARG A 25 -19.35 20.72 31.46
CA ARG A 25 -18.51 21.90 31.76
C ARG A 25 -17.00 21.66 31.58
N ASN A 26 -16.56 20.41 31.54
CA ASN A 26 -15.16 20.03 31.33
C ASN A 26 -14.88 19.66 29.85
N LEU A 27 -15.91 19.52 29.00
CA LEU A 27 -15.75 19.19 27.59
C LEU A 27 -15.65 20.48 26.76
N VAL A 28 -14.47 20.76 26.22
CA VAL A 28 -14.25 21.93 25.36
C VAL A 28 -14.65 21.64 23.91
N ALA A 29 -14.22 20.51 23.35
CA ALA A 29 -14.52 20.12 21.98
C ALA A 29 -14.32 18.60 21.78
N SER A 30 -14.97 18.06 20.74
CA SER A 30 -14.73 16.71 20.20
C SER A 30 -14.67 16.81 18.68
N PHE A 31 -13.62 16.22 18.08
CA PHE A 31 -13.38 16.26 16.64
C PHE A 31 -13.39 14.83 16.10
N ILE A 32 -14.56 14.40 15.62
CA ILE A 32 -14.74 13.10 14.96
C ILE A 32 -14.78 13.35 13.46
N PRO A 33 -13.83 12.80 12.67
CA PRO A 33 -13.87 12.91 11.21
C PRO A 33 -15.17 12.35 10.64
N LYS A 34 -15.73 13.04 9.65
CA LYS A 34 -16.83 12.48 8.85
C LYS A 34 -16.24 11.54 7.81
N GLU A 35 -16.35 10.24 8.03
CA GLU A 35 -15.91 9.24 7.05
C GLU A 35 -17.01 8.99 6.00
N PRO A 36 -16.62 8.77 4.73
CA PRO A 36 -17.58 8.34 3.71
C PRO A 36 -18.08 6.92 4.02
N PRO A 37 -19.24 6.52 3.48
CA PRO A 37 -19.68 5.13 3.57
C PRO A 37 -18.65 4.18 2.92
N PRO A 38 -18.52 2.94 3.41
CA PRO A 38 -17.59 1.96 2.86
C PRO A 38 -17.92 1.64 1.40
N ILE A 39 -16.88 1.41 0.59
CA ILE A 39 -17.01 0.96 -0.79
C ILE A 39 -17.44 -0.52 -0.78
N PRO A 40 -18.59 -0.89 -1.36
CA PRO A 40 -19.06 -2.28 -1.33
C PRO A 40 -18.20 -3.25 -2.15
N ASP A 41 -17.71 -2.79 -3.30
CA ASP A 41 -16.84 -3.56 -4.20
C ASP A 41 -15.51 -2.82 -4.39
N VAL A 42 -14.58 -3.09 -3.47
CA VAL A 42 -13.25 -2.46 -3.46
C VAL A 42 -12.45 -2.81 -4.72
N GLY A 43 -12.54 -4.08 -5.18
CA GLY A 43 -11.82 -4.55 -6.37
C GLY A 43 -12.33 -3.90 -7.65
N GLY A 44 -13.65 -3.88 -7.86
CA GLY A 44 -14.27 -3.20 -9.01
C GLY A 44 -14.05 -1.68 -9.00
N ALA A 45 -14.09 -1.06 -7.82
CA ALA A 45 -13.76 0.37 -7.69
C ALA A 45 -12.29 0.66 -8.05
N ALA A 46 -11.37 -0.22 -7.66
CA ALA A 46 -9.96 -0.09 -8.02
C ALA A 46 -9.74 -0.23 -9.53
N VAL A 47 -10.36 -1.23 -10.17
CA VAL A 47 -10.34 -1.39 -11.64
C VAL A 47 -10.87 -0.15 -12.34
N TYR A 48 -12.02 0.36 -11.91
CA TYR A 48 -12.59 1.58 -12.48
C TYR A 48 -11.61 2.75 -12.39
N ALA A 49 -10.97 2.94 -11.23
CA ALA A 49 -10.05 4.05 -11.00
C ALA A 49 -8.78 4.00 -11.88
N ILE A 50 -8.21 2.80 -12.11
CA ILE A 50 -7.01 2.65 -12.94
C ILE A 50 -7.30 2.75 -14.45
N GLU A 51 -8.53 2.46 -14.87
CA GLU A 51 -9.00 2.64 -16.25
C GLU A 51 -9.58 4.04 -16.52
N HIS A 52 -9.87 4.82 -15.47
CA HIS A 52 -10.31 6.21 -15.56
C HIS A 52 -9.42 7.11 -14.69
N PRO A 53 -8.11 7.19 -14.99
CA PRO A 53 -7.19 7.89 -14.12
C PRO A 53 -7.45 9.39 -14.14
N LEU A 54 -7.25 10.05 -12.99
CA LEU A 54 -7.35 11.51 -12.88
C LEU A 54 -6.37 12.22 -13.84
N GLN A 55 -5.21 11.62 -14.08
CA GLN A 55 -4.18 12.11 -15.00
C GLN A 55 -3.46 10.94 -15.65
N GLY A 56 -3.03 11.13 -16.91
CA GLY A 56 -2.27 10.13 -17.64
C GLY A 56 -3.15 9.18 -18.46
N LYS A 57 -2.59 8.01 -18.79
CA LYS A 57 -3.25 6.99 -19.60
C LYS A 57 -3.83 5.89 -18.69
N PRO A 58 -4.95 5.25 -19.09
CA PRO A 58 -5.45 4.09 -18.38
C PRO A 58 -4.41 2.96 -18.36
N LEU A 59 -4.51 2.06 -17.38
CA LEU A 59 -3.55 0.96 -17.23
C LEU A 59 -3.50 0.09 -18.50
N SER A 60 -4.65 -0.20 -19.09
CA SER A 60 -4.79 -0.92 -20.36
C SER A 60 -4.01 -0.30 -21.54
N ALA A 61 -3.74 1.01 -21.51
CA ALA A 61 -2.95 1.71 -22.52
C ALA A 61 -1.47 1.90 -22.13
N LEU A 62 -1.11 1.61 -20.88
CA LEU A 62 0.26 1.67 -20.37
C LEU A 62 0.98 0.34 -20.52
N VAL A 63 0.31 -0.76 -20.18
CA VAL A 63 0.88 -2.11 -20.22
C VAL A 63 0.81 -2.69 -21.62
N ARG A 64 1.91 -3.29 -22.06
CA ARG A 64 2.01 -4.03 -23.32
C ARG A 64 2.47 -5.45 -23.06
N ARG A 65 2.23 -6.31 -24.04
CA ARG A 65 2.71 -7.68 -24.03
C ARG A 65 4.24 -7.72 -23.84
N GLY A 66 4.69 -8.42 -22.81
CA GLY A 66 6.11 -8.57 -22.46
C GLY A 66 6.66 -7.47 -21.55
N ASP A 67 5.88 -6.45 -21.18
CA ASP A 67 6.31 -5.47 -20.20
C ASP A 67 6.46 -6.13 -18.82
N LYS A 68 7.54 -5.80 -18.12
CA LYS A 68 7.71 -6.15 -16.70
C LYS A 68 6.98 -5.12 -15.85
N VAL A 69 5.94 -5.56 -15.16
CA VAL A 69 5.13 -4.73 -14.28
C VAL A 69 5.44 -5.08 -12.83
N VAL A 70 5.84 -4.08 -12.05
CA VAL A 70 6.03 -4.21 -10.61
C VAL A 70 4.92 -3.48 -9.88
N ILE A 71 4.27 -4.17 -8.94
CA ILE A 71 3.33 -3.56 -8.00
C ILE A 71 4.04 -3.46 -6.64
N VAL A 72 4.23 -2.23 -6.16
CA VAL A 72 4.72 -1.99 -4.81
C VAL A 72 3.53 -1.76 -3.89
N THR A 73 3.38 -2.60 -2.87
CA THR A 73 2.28 -2.50 -1.90
C THR A 73 2.83 -2.35 -0.48
N GLU A 74 2.02 -1.81 0.42
CA GLU A 74 2.38 -1.64 1.82
C GLU A 74 2.49 -2.99 2.54
N ASN A 75 3.13 -3.00 3.71
CA ASN A 75 3.19 -4.15 4.60
C ASN A 75 1.94 -4.31 5.48
N GLN A 76 1.97 -5.28 6.40
CA GLN A 76 0.86 -5.61 7.31
C GLN A 76 0.53 -4.51 8.33
N PHE A 77 1.45 -3.57 8.58
CA PHE A 77 1.21 -2.46 9.51
C PHE A 77 0.44 -1.30 8.87
N ARG A 78 -0.05 -1.48 7.63
CA ARG A 78 -0.80 -0.47 6.88
C ARG A 78 -2.07 -1.07 6.29
N ALA A 79 -3.10 -0.23 6.21
CA ALA A 79 -4.47 -0.65 5.97
C ALA A 79 -4.86 -0.77 4.48
N ALA A 80 -3.92 -0.71 3.52
CA ALA A 80 -4.32 -0.87 2.12
C ALA A 80 -4.97 -2.26 1.92
N PRO A 81 -6.20 -2.32 1.37
CA PRO A 81 -6.94 -3.56 1.14
C PRO A 81 -6.37 -4.28 -0.08
N ALA A 82 -5.12 -4.70 0.04
CA ALA A 82 -4.36 -5.28 -1.06
C ALA A 82 -4.94 -6.62 -1.52
N LYS A 83 -5.49 -7.41 -0.58
CA LYS A 83 -6.17 -8.67 -0.86
C LYS A 83 -7.36 -8.49 -1.80
N GLU A 84 -8.09 -7.38 -1.69
CA GLU A 84 -9.26 -7.08 -2.50
C GLU A 84 -8.89 -6.36 -3.81
N ILE A 85 -7.86 -5.50 -3.78
CA ILE A 85 -7.46 -4.69 -4.93
C ILE A 85 -6.58 -5.47 -5.91
N LEU A 86 -5.61 -6.24 -5.41
CA LEU A 86 -4.60 -6.85 -6.27
C LEU A 86 -5.18 -7.86 -7.27
N PRO A 87 -6.11 -8.77 -6.91
CA PRO A 87 -6.54 -9.80 -7.84
C PRO A 87 -7.07 -9.26 -9.19
N PRO A 88 -8.04 -8.34 -9.21
CA PRO A 88 -8.55 -7.83 -10.48
C PRO A 88 -7.54 -6.91 -11.20
N VAL A 89 -6.66 -6.22 -10.47
CA VAL A 89 -5.59 -5.40 -11.09
C VAL A 89 -4.56 -6.28 -11.79
N VAL A 90 -4.17 -7.38 -11.15
CA VAL A 90 -3.25 -8.37 -11.71
C VAL A 90 -3.84 -9.03 -12.95
N ASP A 91 -5.12 -9.38 -12.92
CA ASP A 91 -5.81 -9.98 -14.08
C ASP A 91 -5.74 -9.06 -15.29
N LEU A 92 -6.02 -7.77 -15.14
CA LEU A 92 -5.91 -6.80 -16.23
C LEU A 92 -4.49 -6.71 -16.82
N ILE A 93 -3.46 -6.76 -15.96
CA ILE A 93 -2.07 -6.72 -16.42
C ILE A 93 -1.73 -7.99 -17.20
N GLN A 94 -2.15 -9.16 -16.71
CA GLN A 94 -1.90 -10.45 -17.35
C GLN A 94 -2.67 -10.59 -18.67
N GLU A 95 -3.90 -10.08 -18.75
CA GLU A 95 -4.70 -10.01 -19.99
C GLU A 95 -4.03 -9.14 -21.06
N ALA A 96 -3.41 -8.03 -20.66
CA ALA A 96 -2.58 -7.22 -21.55
C ALA A 96 -1.25 -7.90 -21.96
N GLY A 97 -0.93 -9.06 -21.36
CA GLY A 97 0.28 -9.84 -21.60
C GLY A 97 1.51 -9.35 -20.84
N GLY A 98 1.33 -8.54 -19.79
CA GLY A 98 2.40 -8.10 -18.91
C GLY A 98 2.83 -9.17 -17.91
N GLU A 99 4.10 -9.13 -17.52
CA GLU A 99 4.69 -10.00 -16.50
C GLU A 99 4.67 -9.29 -15.15
N VAL A 100 3.87 -9.80 -14.19
CA VAL A 100 3.67 -9.15 -12.89
C VAL A 100 4.68 -9.66 -11.86
N SER A 101 5.19 -8.74 -11.05
CA SER A 101 5.87 -9.01 -9.78
C SER A 101 5.36 -8.07 -8.70
N ILE A 102 5.47 -8.48 -7.44
CA ILE A 102 5.05 -7.69 -6.28
C ILE A 102 6.24 -7.46 -5.35
N VAL A 103 6.42 -6.22 -4.92
CA VAL A 103 7.35 -5.86 -3.85
C VAL A 103 6.57 -5.29 -2.67
N ILE A 104 6.67 -5.93 -1.52
CA ILE A 104 6.12 -5.42 -0.26
C ILE A 104 7.10 -4.41 0.33
N GLY A 105 6.68 -3.16 0.38
CA GLY A 105 7.47 -2.02 0.82
C GLY A 105 7.55 -1.93 2.34
N ASN A 106 8.52 -2.60 2.94
CA ASN A 106 8.72 -2.63 4.40
C ASN A 106 9.47 -1.41 4.94
N GLY A 107 10.13 -0.63 4.09
CA GLY A 107 11.14 0.32 4.54
C GLY A 107 12.19 -0.38 5.39
N LYS A 108 12.32 0.01 6.66
CA LYS A 108 13.28 -0.58 7.63
C LYS A 108 12.70 -1.67 8.52
N VAL A 109 11.42 -2.01 8.34
CA VAL A 109 10.78 -3.11 9.08
C VAL A 109 11.31 -4.45 8.54
N PRO A 110 11.49 -5.48 9.39
CA PRO A 110 11.86 -6.82 8.92
C PRO A 110 10.92 -7.36 7.83
N PRO A 111 11.41 -8.25 6.95
CA PRO A 111 10.58 -8.90 5.94
C PRO A 111 9.48 -9.76 6.59
N LEU A 112 8.36 -9.87 5.89
CA LEU A 112 7.20 -10.63 6.34
C LEU A 112 7.48 -12.14 6.24
N THR A 113 6.90 -12.87 7.18
CA THR A 113 6.77 -14.33 7.09
C THR A 113 5.81 -14.74 5.98
N PRO A 114 5.89 -15.99 5.48
CA PRO A 114 4.94 -16.48 4.46
C PRO A 114 3.47 -16.32 4.86
N GLN A 115 3.14 -16.52 6.14
CA GLN A 115 1.78 -16.38 6.67
C GLN A 115 1.31 -14.92 6.65
N GLU A 116 2.18 -13.98 7.02
CA GLU A 116 1.86 -12.55 6.95
C GLU A 116 1.71 -12.07 5.50
N ILE A 117 2.51 -12.61 4.56
CA ILE A 117 2.36 -12.34 3.13
C ILE A 117 1.01 -12.86 2.62
N GLU A 118 0.63 -14.09 2.95
CA GLU A 118 -0.68 -14.67 2.59
C GLU A 118 -1.83 -13.85 3.17
N HIS A 119 -1.71 -13.43 4.43
CA HIS A 119 -2.70 -12.56 5.06
C HIS A 119 -2.82 -11.22 4.33
N LYS A 120 -1.69 -10.59 3.98
CA LYS A 120 -1.67 -9.26 3.35
C LYS A 120 -2.13 -9.26 1.89
N LEU A 121 -1.66 -10.22 1.09
CA LEU A 121 -1.93 -10.27 -0.35
C LEU A 121 -3.15 -11.14 -0.72
N GLY A 122 -3.53 -12.04 0.17
CA GLY A 122 -4.58 -13.02 -0.05
C GLY A 122 -4.10 -14.28 -0.79
N PRO A 123 -4.78 -15.42 -0.55
CA PRO A 123 -4.43 -16.70 -1.17
C PRO A 123 -4.60 -16.69 -2.69
N GLU A 124 -5.49 -15.85 -3.23
CA GLU A 124 -5.72 -15.74 -4.67
C GLU A 124 -4.47 -15.21 -5.41
N ILE A 125 -3.81 -14.19 -4.86
CA ILE A 125 -2.56 -13.67 -5.43
C ILE A 125 -1.45 -14.72 -5.36
N LEU A 126 -1.35 -15.45 -4.25
CA LEU A 126 -0.34 -16.49 -4.10
C LEU A 126 -0.57 -17.66 -5.06
N ALA A 127 -1.82 -18.04 -5.30
CA ALA A 127 -2.19 -19.09 -6.23
C ALA A 127 -1.80 -18.78 -7.69
N LYS A 128 -1.64 -17.50 -8.05
CA LYS A 128 -1.18 -17.08 -9.39
C LYS A 128 0.32 -17.31 -9.63
N GLY A 129 1.09 -17.70 -8.61
CA GLY A 129 2.53 -17.98 -8.75
C GLY A 129 3.38 -16.75 -9.07
N ILE A 130 2.89 -15.56 -8.72
CA ILE A 130 3.57 -14.28 -8.95
C ILE A 130 4.77 -14.18 -8.02
N ALA A 131 5.89 -13.65 -8.52
CA ALA A 131 7.05 -13.37 -7.68
C ALA A 131 6.71 -12.28 -6.65
N VAL A 132 6.82 -12.62 -5.37
CA VAL A 132 6.62 -11.70 -4.25
C VAL A 132 7.92 -11.54 -3.49
N GLU A 133 8.39 -10.30 -3.37
CA GLU A 133 9.59 -9.95 -2.60
C GLU A 133 9.25 -8.96 -1.50
N CYS A 134 9.94 -9.06 -0.37
CA CYS A 134 9.91 -8.03 0.67
C CYS A 134 11.11 -7.10 0.48
N ASN A 135 10.91 -5.80 0.65
CA ASN A 135 12.03 -4.90 0.87
C ASN A 135 12.77 -5.34 2.14
N ASP A 136 14.08 -5.50 2.03
CA ASP A 136 14.95 -5.93 3.12
C ASP A 136 16.27 -5.17 3.04
N VAL A 137 16.44 -4.18 3.91
CA VAL A 137 17.63 -3.32 3.94
C VAL A 137 18.89 -4.05 4.41
N SER A 138 18.76 -5.26 4.98
CA SER A 138 19.91 -6.10 5.31
C SER A 138 20.56 -6.77 4.10
N GLN A 139 19.91 -6.71 2.91
CA GLN A 139 20.40 -7.28 1.66
C GLN A 139 20.81 -6.17 0.67
N PRO A 140 21.97 -5.51 0.87
CA PRO A 140 22.39 -4.35 0.05
C PRO A 140 22.53 -4.67 -1.44
N ASP A 141 22.81 -5.94 -1.79
CA ASP A 141 22.91 -6.39 -3.17
C ASP A 141 21.58 -6.37 -3.92
N ARG A 142 20.44 -6.14 -3.25
CA ARG A 142 19.13 -6.00 -3.89
C ARG A 142 18.83 -4.59 -4.39
N TYR A 143 19.72 -3.64 -4.18
CA TYR A 143 19.48 -2.24 -4.54
C TYR A 143 20.35 -1.78 -5.70
N THR A 144 19.84 -0.82 -6.46
CA THR A 144 20.56 -0.08 -7.49
C THR A 144 20.77 1.35 -7.01
N PHE A 145 22.01 1.82 -7.07
CA PHE A 145 22.33 3.23 -6.86
C PHE A 145 21.82 4.05 -8.05
N LEU A 146 20.98 5.05 -7.77
CA LEU A 146 20.40 5.93 -8.79
C LEU A 146 21.02 7.33 -8.81
N GLY A 147 21.92 7.62 -7.86
CA GLY A 147 22.58 8.92 -7.75
C GLY A 147 22.45 9.53 -6.36
N THR A 148 22.78 10.80 -6.27
CA THR A 148 22.74 11.57 -5.01
C THR A 148 21.82 12.76 -5.19
N THR A 149 20.89 12.95 -4.25
CA THR A 149 20.00 14.12 -4.25
C THR A 149 20.78 15.42 -4.13
N THR A 150 20.14 16.54 -4.46
CA THR A 150 20.71 17.89 -4.28
C THR A 150 21.10 18.23 -2.83
N ARG A 151 20.61 17.47 -1.85
CA ARG A 151 20.95 17.59 -0.42
C ARG A 151 22.01 16.58 0.04
N GLY A 152 22.67 15.86 -0.87
CA GLY A 152 23.75 14.93 -0.54
C GLY A 152 23.28 13.55 -0.07
N VAL A 153 21.99 13.23 -0.16
CA VAL A 153 21.47 11.90 0.24
C VAL A 153 21.62 10.92 -0.93
N PRO A 154 22.36 9.81 -0.78
CA PRO A 154 22.46 8.79 -1.82
C PRO A 154 21.13 8.03 -1.97
N LEU A 155 20.77 7.69 -3.20
CA LEU A 155 19.52 7.01 -3.53
C LEU A 155 19.80 5.58 -3.97
N PHE A 156 19.30 4.63 -3.19
CA PHE A 156 19.32 3.21 -3.49
C PHE A 156 17.88 2.71 -3.55
N VAL A 157 17.49 2.10 -4.66
CA VAL A 157 16.11 1.62 -4.88
C VAL A 157 16.15 0.14 -5.27
N HIS A 158 15.17 -0.62 -4.81
CA HIS A 158 15.04 -2.05 -5.08
C HIS A 158 15.17 -2.35 -6.59
N LYS A 159 16.02 -3.33 -6.95
CA LYS A 159 16.36 -3.67 -8.34
C LYS A 159 15.12 -3.98 -9.17
N SER A 160 14.21 -4.79 -8.66
CA SER A 160 12.94 -5.15 -9.30
C SER A 160 12.10 -3.92 -9.63
N VAL A 161 12.16 -2.88 -8.79
CA VAL A 161 11.45 -1.61 -9.02
C VAL A 161 12.14 -0.77 -10.09
N VAL A 162 13.47 -0.69 -10.08
CA VAL A 162 14.22 0.08 -11.10
C VAL A 162 14.10 -0.55 -12.48
N GLN A 163 14.14 -1.89 -12.55
CA GLN A 163 14.18 -2.66 -13.80
C GLN A 163 12.81 -2.86 -14.47
N ALA A 164 11.71 -2.58 -13.76
CA ALA A 164 10.37 -2.71 -14.32
C ALA A 164 10.08 -1.65 -15.39
N ASP A 165 9.37 -2.03 -16.45
CA ASP A 165 8.89 -1.12 -17.49
C ASP A 165 7.74 -0.27 -16.96
N VAL A 166 6.81 -0.90 -16.23
CA VAL A 166 5.66 -0.25 -15.58
C VAL A 166 5.75 -0.43 -14.07
N LYS A 167 5.59 0.67 -13.33
CA LYS A 167 5.73 0.72 -11.87
C LYS A 167 4.43 1.23 -11.28
N ILE A 168 3.75 0.39 -10.51
CA ILE A 168 2.47 0.69 -9.88
C ILE A 168 2.67 0.70 -8.37
N THR A 169 2.13 1.69 -7.68
CA THR A 169 2.14 1.73 -6.22
C THR A 169 0.73 1.65 -5.67
N LEU A 170 0.49 0.71 -4.76
CA LEU A 170 -0.75 0.55 -4.03
C LEU A 170 -0.53 0.94 -2.57
N SER A 171 -1.24 1.97 -2.10
CA SER A 171 -1.07 2.46 -0.73
C SER A 171 -2.29 3.20 -0.21
N THR A 172 -2.38 3.29 1.11
CA THR A 172 -3.32 4.18 1.80
C THR A 172 -2.87 5.63 1.68
N THR A 173 -3.82 6.53 1.45
CA THR A 173 -3.58 7.97 1.60
C THR A 173 -3.86 8.34 3.05
N GLN A 174 -2.90 8.99 3.71
CA GLN A 174 -3.03 9.38 5.11
C GLN A 174 -2.30 10.69 5.39
N ALA A 175 -2.66 11.33 6.50
CA ALA A 175 -1.85 12.40 7.07
C ALA A 175 -0.58 11.77 7.68
N THR A 176 0.58 12.33 7.37
CA THR A 176 1.88 11.89 7.86
C THR A 176 2.70 13.09 8.33
N LEU A 177 3.84 12.82 8.98
CA LEU A 177 4.82 13.85 9.37
C LEU A 177 5.31 14.70 8.20
N TRP A 178 5.15 14.22 6.96
CA TRP A 178 5.63 14.88 5.74
C TRP A 178 4.50 15.54 4.93
N GLY A 179 3.29 15.63 5.49
CA GLY A 179 2.10 16.16 4.82
C GLY A 179 1.05 15.08 4.55
N TYR A 180 0.34 15.18 3.43
CA TYR A 180 -0.71 14.22 3.03
C TYR A 180 -0.30 13.48 1.77
N GLY A 181 -0.49 12.17 1.74
CA GLY A 181 -0.18 11.37 0.57
C GLY A 181 -0.16 9.86 0.86
N GLY A 182 0.30 9.10 -0.13
CA GLY A 182 0.57 7.67 0.03
C GLY A 182 1.69 7.40 1.03
N SER A 183 1.90 6.13 1.38
CA SER A 183 2.86 5.69 2.41
C SER A 183 4.34 5.76 2.03
N GLY A 184 4.73 6.68 1.13
CA GLY A 184 6.13 6.81 0.68
C GLY A 184 6.59 5.56 -0.07
N MET A 185 5.80 5.13 -1.07
CA MET A 185 5.93 3.81 -1.70
C MET A 185 7.22 3.55 -2.48
N ILE A 186 7.99 4.58 -2.79
CA ILE A 186 9.36 4.43 -3.27
C ILE A 186 10.35 4.71 -2.15
N ILE A 187 10.23 5.89 -1.54
CA ILE A 187 11.03 6.32 -0.39
C ILE A 187 10.06 6.59 0.77
N PRO A 188 10.16 5.86 1.89
CA PRO A 188 11.21 4.90 2.23
C PRO A 188 10.92 3.43 1.84
N ALA A 189 9.74 3.11 1.29
CA ALA A 189 9.20 1.75 1.34
C ALA A 189 10.07 0.69 0.63
N VAL A 190 10.72 1.04 -0.48
CA VAL A 190 11.59 0.14 -1.28
C VAL A 190 12.98 0.75 -1.52
N SER A 191 13.43 1.59 -0.58
CA SER A 191 14.76 2.21 -0.61
C SER A 191 15.69 1.62 0.46
N GLY A 192 16.96 1.48 0.10
CA GLY A 192 18.05 0.96 0.95
C GLY A 192 18.68 2.00 1.87
#